data_AF-A0A7R9K634-F1
#
_entry.id   AF-A0A7R9K634-F1
#
_cell.length_a   1.000
_cell.length_b   1.000
_cell.length_c   1.000
_cell.angle_alpha   90.00
_cell.angle_beta   90.00
_cell.angle_gamma   90.00
#
_symmetry.space_group_name_H-M   'P 1'
#
loop_
_entity.id
_entity.type
_entity.pdbx_description
1 polymer ?
#
loop_
_entity_poly.entity_id
_entity_poly.type
_entity_poly.pdbx_seq_one_letter_code
_entity_poly.pdbx_strand_id
1 'polypeptide(L)'
;IQAGVYGCGCWAENTDGQSAIAACTSGCGEYLVKTCLAREVSQDIKEASCCITGLHNTMTNKFVNSPFLRNVPVDNRLGGVIVLKCSQDESTGEFLWAHSTSTMMTSLSVLPKGIAPGSQVIVEAVPFKRRPAAMDCQTSNYVDLTQ
;
A
#
# COMPACT_ATOMS: atom_id res chain seq x y z
N ILE A 1 0.71 -11.02 13.67
CA ILE A 1 0.07 -11.99 12.74
C ILE A 1 -0.62 -11.33 11.53
N GLN A 2 -0.34 -10.06 11.14
CA GLN A 2 -0.96 -9.43 9.96
C GLN A 2 -0.52 -10.07 8.62
N ALA A 3 0.74 -10.51 8.52
CA ALA A 3 1.30 -11.12 7.31
C ALA A 3 0.65 -12.44 6.89
N GLY A 4 -0.09 -13.10 7.79
CA GLY A 4 -0.83 -14.34 7.51
C GLY A 4 -2.33 -14.16 7.31
N VAL A 5 -2.85 -12.92 7.38
CA VAL A 5 -4.29 -12.63 7.25
C VAL A 5 -4.55 -11.95 5.90
N TYR A 6 -5.43 -12.57 5.11
CA TYR A 6 -5.84 -12.07 3.80
C TYR A 6 -6.27 -10.59 3.85
N GLY A 7 -5.73 -9.78 2.95
CA GLY A 7 -6.05 -8.35 2.82
C GLY A 7 -5.58 -7.44 3.95
N CYS A 8 -4.83 -7.95 4.91
CA CYS A 8 -4.28 -7.15 6.01
C CYS A 8 -2.82 -6.80 5.78
N GLY A 9 -2.00 -7.81 5.43
CA GLY A 9 -0.56 -7.64 5.28
C GLY A 9 -0.11 -7.14 3.92
N CYS A 10 -0.69 -7.72 2.88
CA CYS A 10 -0.51 -7.27 1.52
C CYS A 10 -1.81 -7.43 0.73
N TRP A 11 -1.86 -6.75 -0.40
CA TRP A 11 -2.89 -6.89 -1.43
C TRP A 11 -2.21 -6.78 -2.78
N ALA A 12 -2.68 -7.56 -3.75
CA ALA A 12 -2.30 -7.42 -5.14
C ALA A 12 -3.50 -7.80 -6.00
N GLU A 13 -3.86 -6.92 -6.92
CA GLU A 13 -5.03 -7.09 -7.77
C GLU A 13 -4.73 -6.54 -9.16
N ASN A 14 -4.89 -7.40 -10.15
CA ASN A 14 -4.99 -6.99 -11.54
C ASN A 14 -6.42 -7.25 -12.01
N THR A 15 -6.97 -6.35 -12.80
CA THR A 15 -8.30 -6.51 -13.37
C THR A 15 -8.25 -6.07 -14.81
N ASP A 16 -8.70 -6.94 -15.71
CA ASP A 16 -8.69 -6.68 -17.14
C ASP A 16 -9.38 -5.35 -17.43
N GLY A 17 -8.65 -4.48 -18.15
CA GLY A 17 -9.15 -3.17 -18.51
C GLY A 17 -9.15 -2.14 -17.38
N GLN A 18 -8.44 -2.37 -16.27
CA GLN A 18 -8.28 -1.41 -15.17
C GLN A 18 -6.81 -1.29 -14.75
N SER A 19 -6.51 -0.33 -13.88
CA SER A 19 -5.17 -0.19 -13.28
C SER A 19 -4.85 -1.38 -12.36
N ALA A 20 -3.63 -1.90 -12.46
CA ALA A 20 -3.12 -2.89 -11.51
C ALA A 20 -2.64 -2.21 -10.22
N ILE A 21 -2.86 -2.84 -9.07
CA ILE A 21 -2.47 -2.28 -7.78
C ILE A 21 -1.90 -3.34 -6.84
N ALA A 22 -0.86 -2.97 -6.10
CA ALA A 22 -0.33 -3.74 -5.00
C ALA A 22 -0.07 -2.85 -3.78
N ALA A 23 -0.29 -3.37 -2.59
CA ALA A 23 -0.02 -2.68 -1.34
C ALA A 23 0.61 -3.63 -0.30
N CYS A 24 1.52 -3.13 0.51
CA CYS A 24 2.13 -3.84 1.64
C CYS A 24 2.13 -2.96 2.88
N THR A 25 1.74 -3.52 4.03
CA THR A 25 1.62 -2.78 5.29
C THR A 25 2.71 -3.15 6.29
N SER A 26 3.01 -2.21 7.19
CA SER A 26 3.91 -2.40 8.33
C SER A 26 3.36 -1.63 9.55
N GLY A 27 3.69 -2.08 10.77
CA GLY A 27 3.21 -1.47 12.02
C GLY A 27 2.63 -2.49 13.00
N CYS A 28 1.74 -2.03 13.89
CA CYS A 28 1.12 -2.90 14.89
C CYS A 28 0.14 -3.86 14.22
N GLY A 29 0.52 -5.14 14.13
CA GLY A 29 -0.23 -6.14 13.37
C GLY A 29 -1.68 -6.32 13.80
N GLU A 30 -2.02 -6.11 15.07
CA GLU A 30 -3.42 -6.17 15.53
C GLU A 30 -4.28 -5.07 14.89
N TYR A 31 -3.75 -3.85 14.80
CA TYR A 31 -4.48 -2.70 14.27
C TYR A 31 -4.62 -2.80 12.76
N LEU A 32 -3.58 -3.25 12.09
CA LEU A 32 -3.60 -3.52 10.64
C LEU A 32 -4.63 -4.60 10.27
N VAL A 33 -4.78 -5.65 11.11
CA VAL A 33 -5.81 -6.68 10.94
C VAL A 33 -7.20 -6.11 11.17
N LYS A 34 -7.40 -5.35 12.26
CA LYS A 34 -8.72 -4.77 12.59
C LYS A 34 -9.27 -3.86 11.50
N THR A 35 -8.41 -3.20 10.75
CA THR A 35 -8.81 -2.27 9.69
C THR A 35 -8.66 -2.83 8.28
N CYS A 36 -8.18 -4.06 8.10
CA CYS A 36 -7.87 -4.65 6.79
C CYS A 36 -7.07 -3.69 5.88
N LEU A 37 -6.04 -3.05 6.45
CA LEU A 37 -5.48 -1.82 5.89
C LEU A 37 -5.01 -1.96 4.43
N ALA A 38 -4.33 -3.07 4.09
CA ALA A 38 -3.80 -3.27 2.74
C ALA A 38 -4.92 -3.26 1.69
N ARG A 39 -6.03 -3.96 1.96
CA ARG A 39 -7.18 -4.02 1.07
C ARG A 39 -7.89 -2.67 0.94
N GLU A 40 -8.17 -1.99 2.05
CA GLU A 40 -8.86 -0.69 2.03
C GLU A 40 -8.07 0.36 1.25
N VAL A 41 -6.74 0.38 1.42
CA VAL A 41 -5.83 1.24 0.65
C VAL A 41 -5.89 0.92 -0.84
N SER A 42 -5.82 -0.37 -1.21
CA SER A 42 -5.88 -0.75 -2.62
C SER A 42 -7.21 -0.40 -3.28
N GLN A 43 -8.34 -0.59 -2.59
CA GLN A 43 -9.66 -0.26 -3.13
C GLN A 43 -9.82 1.25 -3.34
N ASP A 44 -9.49 2.06 -2.33
CA ASP A 44 -9.66 3.52 -2.42
C ASP A 44 -8.74 4.15 -3.46
N ILE A 45 -7.48 3.70 -3.57
CA ILE A 45 -6.52 4.26 -4.54
C ILE A 45 -6.86 3.86 -5.98
N LYS A 46 -7.47 2.69 -6.17
CA LYS A 46 -7.92 2.24 -7.49
C LYS A 46 -9.04 3.15 -8.01
N GLU A 47 -9.95 3.57 -7.14
CA GLU A 47 -11.08 4.46 -7.47
C GLU A 47 -10.72 5.96 -7.42
N ALA A 48 -9.63 6.34 -6.76
CA ALA A 48 -9.23 7.73 -6.60
C ALA A 48 -8.74 8.37 -7.90
N SER A 49 -9.19 9.61 -8.13
CA SER A 49 -8.67 10.48 -9.21
C SER A 49 -7.25 11.01 -8.93
N CYS A 50 -6.88 11.14 -7.66
CA CYS A 50 -5.55 11.52 -7.21
C CYS A 50 -5.08 10.54 -6.13
N CYS A 51 -4.02 9.78 -6.42
CA CYS A 51 -3.53 8.71 -5.56
C CYS A 51 -3.01 9.21 -4.20
N ILE A 52 -2.37 10.39 -4.17
CA ILE A 52 -1.90 11.02 -2.93
C ILE A 52 -3.08 11.34 -2.01
N THR A 53 -4.10 12.03 -2.55
CA THR A 53 -5.30 12.40 -1.78
C THR A 53 -6.08 11.17 -1.35
N GLY A 54 -6.22 10.17 -2.23
CA GLY A 54 -6.84 8.89 -1.91
C GLY A 54 -6.15 8.21 -0.73
N LEU A 55 -4.82 8.03 -0.82
CA LEU A 55 -4.03 7.40 0.23
C LEU A 55 -4.08 8.17 1.55
N HIS A 56 -4.00 9.49 1.51
CA HIS A 56 -4.14 10.34 2.71
C HIS A 56 -5.50 10.14 3.38
N ASN A 57 -6.58 10.15 2.59
CA ASN A 57 -7.94 10.00 3.10
C ASN A 57 -8.16 8.60 3.71
N THR A 58 -7.69 7.54 3.05
CA THR A 58 -7.78 6.18 3.59
C THR A 58 -7.01 6.06 4.90
N MET A 59 -5.75 6.48 4.94
CA MET A 59 -4.92 6.39 6.14
C MET A 59 -5.49 7.23 7.30
N THR A 60 -6.05 8.40 7.00
CA THR A 60 -6.66 9.26 8.03
C THR A 60 -7.97 8.68 8.54
N ASN A 61 -8.91 8.36 7.64
CA ASN A 61 -10.28 8.04 8.02
C ASN A 61 -10.48 6.56 8.37
N LYS A 62 -9.81 5.66 7.64
CA LYS A 62 -9.98 4.21 7.77
C LYS A 62 -8.93 3.55 8.66
N PHE A 63 -7.82 4.23 8.97
CA PHE A 63 -6.83 3.76 9.93
C PHE A 63 -6.77 4.65 11.19
N VAL A 64 -6.24 5.87 11.11
CA VAL A 64 -6.02 6.73 12.31
C VAL A 64 -7.33 7.03 13.04
N ASN A 65 -8.38 7.42 12.32
CA ASN A 65 -9.71 7.73 12.88
C ASN A 65 -10.68 6.56 12.81
N SER A 66 -10.17 5.33 12.59
CA SER A 66 -11.00 4.15 12.41
C SER A 66 -11.86 3.87 13.65
N PRO A 67 -13.18 3.63 13.50
CA PRO A 67 -14.04 3.21 14.59
C PRO A 67 -13.55 1.90 15.25
N PHE A 68 -12.87 1.03 14.50
CA PHE A 68 -12.29 -0.21 15.01
C PHE A 68 -11.12 0.02 15.99
N LEU A 69 -10.51 1.21 15.97
CA LEU A 69 -9.41 1.61 16.85
C LEU A 69 -9.83 2.66 17.90
N ARG A 70 -11.13 2.91 18.10
CA ARG A 70 -11.63 3.93 19.04
C ARG A 70 -11.11 3.81 20.48
N ASN A 71 -10.85 2.57 20.93
CA ASN A 71 -10.34 2.28 22.27
C ASN A 71 -8.80 2.24 22.33
N VAL A 72 -8.12 2.46 21.20
CA VAL A 72 -6.66 2.53 21.13
C VAL A 72 -6.24 3.99 21.29
N PRO A 73 -5.33 4.32 22.23
CA PRO A 73 -4.75 5.65 22.33
C PRO A 73 -4.17 6.13 20.99
N VAL A 74 -4.32 7.42 20.67
CA VAL A 74 -3.97 7.98 19.35
C VAL A 74 -2.48 7.75 19.03
N ASP A 75 -1.61 7.93 20.02
CA ASP A 75 -0.17 7.70 19.97
C ASP A 75 0.22 6.24 19.68
N ASN A 76 -0.70 5.30 19.90
CA ASN A 76 -0.50 3.89 19.59
C ASN A 76 -1.03 3.48 18.20
N ARG A 77 -1.72 4.35 17.46
CA ARG A 77 -2.27 4.04 16.12
C ARG A 77 -1.18 4.14 15.05
N LEU A 78 -0.19 3.27 15.18
CA LEU A 78 1.05 3.26 14.40
C LEU A 78 0.96 2.24 13.26
N GLY A 79 0.96 2.74 12.03
CA GLY A 79 0.90 1.93 10.83
C GLY A 79 1.45 2.68 9.62
N GLY A 80 1.91 1.92 8.64
CA GLY A 80 2.38 2.42 7.37
C GLY A 80 2.05 1.47 6.23
N VAL A 81 2.06 2.01 5.02
CA VAL A 81 1.75 1.29 3.80
C VAL A 81 2.63 1.79 2.67
N ILE A 82 3.09 0.86 1.83
CA ILE A 82 3.62 1.16 0.50
C ILE A 82 2.63 0.68 -0.54
N VAL A 83 2.52 1.41 -1.64
CA VAL A 83 1.57 1.16 -2.72
C VAL A 83 2.28 1.30 -4.06
N LEU A 84 2.01 0.35 -4.95
CA LEU A 84 2.38 0.41 -6.35
C LEU A 84 1.10 0.38 -7.18
N LYS A 85 0.84 1.42 -7.95
CA LYS A 85 -0.25 1.46 -8.93
C LYS A 85 0.34 1.56 -10.32
N CYS A 86 -0.06 0.68 -11.23
CA CYS A 86 0.31 0.75 -12.64
C CYS A 86 -0.91 1.14 -13.47
N SER A 87 -0.72 2.00 -14.47
CA SER A 87 -1.76 2.34 -15.42
C SER A 87 -2.25 1.10 -16.18
N GLN A 88 -3.46 1.18 -16.72
CA GLN A 88 -4.09 0.06 -17.45
C GLN A 88 -3.25 -0.43 -18.64
N ASP A 89 -2.52 0.47 -19.30
CA ASP A 89 -1.61 0.14 -20.41
C ASP A 89 -0.22 -0.31 -19.93
N GLU A 90 -0.03 -0.43 -18.62
CA GLU A 90 1.21 -0.78 -17.91
C GLU A 90 2.44 0.05 -18.32
N SER A 91 2.24 1.23 -18.93
CA SER A 91 3.31 2.08 -19.43
C SER A 91 3.85 3.02 -18.35
N THR A 92 3.01 3.33 -17.36
CA THR A 92 3.34 4.23 -16.25
C THR A 92 2.87 3.66 -14.93
N GLY A 93 3.40 4.19 -13.84
CA GLY A 93 2.90 3.89 -12.52
C GLY A 93 3.29 4.92 -11.49
N GLU A 94 2.74 4.74 -10.31
CA GLU A 94 2.98 5.56 -9.13
C GLU A 94 3.41 4.63 -7.99
N PHE A 95 4.54 4.96 -7.38
CA PHE A 95 4.98 4.35 -6.13
C PHE A 95 4.74 5.33 -5.00
N LEU A 96 3.86 4.95 -4.06
CA LEU A 96 3.45 5.79 -2.94
C LEU A 96 3.78 5.11 -1.62
N TRP A 97 3.99 5.90 -0.58
CA TRP A 97 4.03 5.40 0.78
C TRP A 97 3.43 6.41 1.75
N ALA A 98 2.89 5.88 2.84
CA ALA A 98 2.32 6.69 3.89
C ALA A 98 2.50 6.02 5.25
N HIS A 99 2.67 6.81 6.30
CA HIS A 99 2.75 6.29 7.66
C HIS A 99 2.32 7.29 8.73
N SER A 100 1.89 6.75 9.86
CA SER A 100 1.67 7.49 11.12
C SER A 100 2.77 7.21 12.16
N THR A 101 3.73 6.34 11.86
CA THR A 101 4.90 6.05 12.73
C THR A 101 5.87 7.22 12.76
N SER A 102 6.78 7.28 13.74
CA SER A 102 7.86 8.28 13.77
C SER A 102 8.73 8.23 12.50
N THR A 103 9.03 7.02 12.04
CA THR A 103 9.77 6.76 10.81
C THR A 103 9.22 5.53 10.08
N MET A 104 9.42 5.48 8.77
CA MET A 104 9.19 4.28 7.95
C MET A 104 10.34 4.12 6.96
N MET A 105 10.92 2.92 6.91
CA MET A 105 12.08 2.65 6.06
C MET A 105 11.62 2.09 4.70
N THR A 106 11.50 2.99 3.73
CA THR A 106 11.37 2.71 2.29
C THR A 106 12.52 3.39 1.53
N SER A 107 12.73 4.68 1.86
CA SER A 107 13.86 5.54 1.51
C SER A 107 14.31 6.44 2.69
N LEU A 108 13.95 6.04 3.93
CA LEU A 108 13.94 6.87 5.16
C LEU A 108 12.95 8.04 5.06
N SER A 109 11.67 7.75 5.29
CA SER A 109 10.62 8.76 5.47
C SER A 109 10.42 9.05 6.97
N VAL A 110 10.27 10.34 7.31
CA VAL A 110 10.25 10.83 8.70
C VAL A 110 9.11 11.82 8.88
N LEU A 111 8.36 11.70 9.97
CA LEU A 111 7.33 12.68 10.29
C LEU A 111 7.93 14.09 10.50
N PRO A 112 7.26 15.16 10.05
CA PRO A 112 7.74 16.52 10.28
C PRO A 112 7.94 16.83 11.77
N LYS A 113 8.90 17.70 12.08
CA LYS A 113 9.19 18.11 13.47
C LYS A 113 7.95 18.71 14.13
N GLY A 114 7.70 18.33 15.38
CA GLY A 114 6.56 18.81 16.17
C GLY A 114 5.28 18.00 15.98
N ILE A 115 5.27 17.00 15.09
CA ILE A 115 4.14 16.09 14.90
C ILE A 115 4.32 14.85 15.77
N ALA A 116 3.33 14.56 16.62
CA ALA A 116 3.34 13.34 17.44
C ALA A 116 2.98 12.10 16.58
N PRO A 117 3.70 10.97 16.72
CA PRO A 117 3.33 9.73 16.06
C PRO A 117 1.89 9.32 16.36
N GLY A 118 1.22 8.71 15.39
CA GLY A 118 -0.18 8.27 15.48
C GLY A 118 -1.22 9.38 15.33
N SER A 119 -0.83 10.66 15.46
CA SER A 119 -1.75 11.81 15.36
C SER A 119 -2.02 12.30 13.95
N GLN A 120 -1.06 12.11 13.04
CA GLN A 120 -1.13 12.52 11.65
C GLN A 120 -0.46 11.48 10.74
N VAL A 121 -0.65 11.66 9.44
CA VAL A 121 -0.10 10.81 8.39
C VAL A 121 0.71 11.66 7.43
N ILE A 122 1.91 11.20 7.08
CA ILE A 122 2.66 11.72 5.92
C ILE A 122 2.38 10.83 4.71
N VAL A 123 2.28 11.44 3.52
CA VAL A 123 2.12 10.74 2.24
C VAL A 123 3.14 11.29 1.25
N GLU A 124 3.87 10.41 0.60
CA GLU A 124 4.87 10.73 -0.41
C GLU A 124 4.69 9.80 -1.62
N ALA A 125 5.05 10.29 -2.82
CA ALA A 125 4.84 9.55 -4.06
C ALA A 125 5.90 9.89 -5.11
N VAL A 126 6.25 8.89 -5.93
CA VAL A 126 7.15 9.04 -7.08
C VAL A 126 6.49 8.39 -8.30
N PRO A 127 6.18 9.17 -9.36
CA PRO A 127 5.74 8.60 -10.63
C PRO A 127 6.92 7.98 -11.37
N PHE A 128 6.67 6.90 -12.12
CA PHE A 128 7.69 6.26 -12.95
C PHE A 128 7.11 5.82 -14.30
N LYS A 129 8.00 5.70 -15.29
CA LYS A 129 7.69 5.07 -16.57
C LYS A 129 8.24 3.65 -16.56
N ARG A 130 7.43 2.68 -16.99
CA ARG A 130 7.91 1.32 -17.21
C ARG A 130 8.55 1.27 -18.58
N ARG A 131 9.71 0.61 -18.70
CA ARG A 131 10.20 0.26 -20.03
C ARG A 131 9.17 -0.69 -20.66
N PRO A 132 8.93 -0.61 -21.98
CA PRO A 132 8.19 -1.65 -22.66
C PRO A 132 8.81 -2.98 -22.27
N ALA A 133 8.00 -3.94 -21.86
CA ALA A 133 8.47 -5.30 -21.76
C ALA A 133 8.90 -5.68 -23.18
N ALA A 134 10.19 -5.60 -23.48
CA ALA A 134 10.74 -6.44 -24.53
C ALA A 134 10.29 -7.86 -24.20
N MET A 135 10.00 -8.67 -25.23
CA MET A 135 9.59 -10.07 -25.12
C MET A 135 10.68 -10.93 -24.45
N ASP A 136 11.03 -10.65 -23.20
CA ASP A 136 11.89 -11.46 -22.34
C ASP A 136 11.00 -12.41 -21.55
N CYS A 137 10.21 -13.18 -22.29
CA CYS A 137 9.68 -14.45 -21.83
C CYS A 137 9.77 -15.38 -23.03
N GLN A 138 11.00 -15.79 -23.38
CA GLN A 138 11.16 -17.06 -24.05
C GLN A 138 10.53 -18.09 -23.12
N THR A 139 9.47 -18.70 -23.62
CA THR A 139 8.85 -19.91 -23.09
C THR A 139 9.91 -20.81 -22.47
N SER A 140 9.86 -20.97 -21.14
CA SER A 140 10.55 -22.08 -20.48
C SER A 140 10.00 -23.34 -21.12
N ASN A 141 10.80 -23.96 -21.99
CA ASN A 141 10.49 -25.23 -22.60
C ASN A 141 10.27 -26.24 -21.48
N TYR A 142 9.03 -26.67 -21.30
CA TYR A 142 8.70 -27.87 -20.54
C TYR A 142 9.28 -29.05 -21.33
N VAL A 143 10.48 -29.50 -20.95
CA VAL A 143 11.01 -30.77 -21.44
C VAL A 143 10.38 -31.85 -20.58
N ASP A 144 9.43 -32.56 -21.16
CA ASP A 144 8.83 -33.75 -20.59
C ASP A 144 9.91 -34.84 -20.47
N LEU A 145 10.27 -35.20 -19.25
CA LEU A 145 11.22 -36.28 -18.96
C LEU A 145 10.51 -37.38 -18.19
N THR A 146 9.75 -38.20 -18.91
CA THR A 146 9.58 -39.62 -18.57
C THR A 146 9.38 -40.44 -19.86
N GLN A 147 10.49 -40.97 -20.38
CA GLN A 147 10.54 -42.36 -20.85
C GLN A 147 10.99 -43.23 -19.68
#